data_AF-A0A7S0JRN1-F1
#
_entry.id   AF-A0A7S0JRN1-F1
#
_cell.length_a   1.000
_cell.length_b   1.000
_cell.length_c   1.000
_cell.angle_alpha   90.00
_cell.angle_beta   90.00
_cell.angle_gamma   90.00
#
_symmetry.space_group_name_H-M   'P 1'
#
loop_
_entity.id
_entity.type
_entity.pdbx_description
1 polymer ?
#
loop_
_entity_poly.entity_id
_entity_poly.type
_entity_poly.pdbx_seq_one_letter_code
_entity_poly.pdbx_strand_id
1 'polypeptide(L)'
;EMRAVLPMSPLGVRPAVVSAGPGAAQLLVSVAGLEASQALACVLVPESAYGGGRQSVAGATVIANASVTGRATAACSVEGLRPGAWALFMSPNGGVELSAGSAPLRVRQAMRVTGIWPEVAADSGGAAIAVAGAHFEQDASTSCIVGGVLSAAVFVSPQELRCR
;
A
#
# COMPACT_ATOMS: atom_id res chain seq x y z
N GLU A 1 -6.94 -14.79 30.94
CA GLU A 1 -7.52 -15.58 29.82
C GLU A 1 -6.50 -15.65 28.69
N MET A 2 -6.12 -16.85 28.26
CA MET A 2 -5.19 -17.04 27.14
C MET A 2 -5.94 -16.72 25.84
N ARG A 3 -5.54 -15.66 25.14
CA ARG A 3 -6.06 -15.40 23.79
C ARG A 3 -5.61 -16.53 22.87
N ALA A 4 -6.56 -17.20 22.21
CA ALA A 4 -6.26 -18.15 21.16
C ALA A 4 -5.48 -17.41 20.06
N VAL A 5 -4.25 -17.85 19.81
CA VAL A 5 -3.42 -17.34 18.73
C VAL A 5 -3.64 -18.27 17.55
N LEU A 6 -4.22 -17.75 16.47
CA LEU A 6 -4.43 -18.55 15.26
C LEU A 6 -3.07 -18.94 14.66
N PRO A 7 -2.91 -20.18 14.14
CA PRO A 7 -1.65 -20.67 13.59
C PRO A 7 -1.22 -19.92 12.31
N MET A 8 -2.12 -19.12 11.73
CA MET A 8 -1.81 -18.34 10.54
C MET A 8 -1.07 -17.04 10.87
N SER A 9 -0.13 -16.67 10.00
CA SER A 9 0.65 -15.44 10.14
C SER A 9 0.89 -14.79 8.78
N PRO A 10 0.55 -13.49 8.60
CA PRO A 10 0.93 -12.74 7.41
C PRO A 10 2.45 -12.51 7.42
N LEU A 11 3.14 -13.02 6.41
CA LEU A 11 4.57 -12.89 6.21
C LEU A 11 4.95 -11.57 5.51
N GLY A 12 4.01 -10.93 4.83
CA GLY A 12 4.22 -9.68 4.13
C GLY A 12 3.06 -9.29 3.24
N VAL A 13 3.06 -8.02 2.82
CA VAL A 13 2.04 -7.43 1.94
C VAL A 13 2.70 -6.74 0.76
N ARG A 14 2.10 -6.86 -0.42
CA ARG A 14 2.57 -6.25 -1.66
C ARG A 14 1.42 -5.50 -2.36
N PRO A 15 1.60 -4.21 -2.69
CA PRO A 15 2.71 -3.35 -2.24
C PRO A 15 2.66 -3.09 -0.73
N ALA A 16 3.82 -2.87 -0.09
CA ALA A 16 3.92 -2.49 1.33
C ALA A 16 3.67 -1.00 1.58
N VAL A 17 3.59 -0.22 0.50
CA VAL A 17 3.37 1.22 0.50
C VAL A 17 2.30 1.53 -0.53
N VAL A 18 1.24 2.21 -0.13
CA VAL A 18 0.13 2.65 -0.99
C VAL A 18 -0.16 4.12 -0.78
N SER A 19 -0.83 4.78 -1.72
CA SER A 19 -1.32 6.14 -1.56
C SER A 19 -2.75 6.14 -1.03
N ALA A 20 -3.05 7.02 -0.08
CA ALA A 20 -4.41 7.31 0.36
C ALA A 20 -5.22 7.88 -0.80
N GLY A 21 -6.40 7.32 -1.05
CA GLY A 21 -7.28 7.78 -2.10
C GLY A 21 -8.67 7.17 -1.99
N PRO A 22 -9.65 7.72 -2.72
CA PRO A 22 -11.00 7.17 -2.79
C PRO A 22 -11.06 5.84 -3.57
N GLY A 23 -10.03 5.50 -4.33
CA GLY A 23 -9.98 4.27 -5.11
C GLY A 23 -9.62 3.03 -4.28
N ALA A 24 -10.07 1.87 -4.76
CA ALA A 24 -9.66 0.58 -4.22
C ALA A 24 -8.20 0.28 -4.56
N ALA A 25 -7.40 -0.07 -3.56
CA ALA A 25 -6.07 -0.66 -3.74
C ALA A 25 -6.13 -2.17 -3.52
N GLN A 26 -5.53 -2.94 -4.44
CA GLN A 26 -5.36 -4.38 -4.25
C GLN A 26 -4.05 -4.67 -3.51
N LEU A 27 -4.16 -5.42 -2.41
CA LEU A 27 -3.04 -5.88 -1.61
C LEU A 27 -2.92 -7.40 -1.74
N LEU A 28 -1.73 -7.88 -2.09
CA LEU A 28 -1.38 -9.30 -2.05
C LEU A 28 -0.66 -9.60 -0.75
N VAL A 29 -1.24 -10.48 0.06
CA VAL A 29 -0.73 -10.87 1.37
C VAL A 29 -0.21 -12.29 1.31
N SER A 30 1.08 -12.47 1.60
CA SER A 30 1.66 -13.81 1.78
C SER A 30 1.35 -14.29 3.19
N VAL A 31 0.73 -15.46 3.33
CA VAL A 31 0.26 -16.02 4.60
C VAL A 31 0.87 -17.41 4.81
N ALA A 32 1.43 -17.67 5.99
CA ALA A 32 1.84 -19.00 6.43
C ALA A 32 0.75 -19.66 7.27
N GLY A 33 0.68 -21.00 7.23
CA GLY A 33 -0.25 -21.75 8.09
C GLY A 33 -1.71 -21.62 7.68
N LEU A 34 -1.97 -21.33 6.40
CA LEU A 34 -3.32 -21.25 5.87
C LEU A 34 -3.80 -22.64 5.45
N GLU A 35 -4.90 -23.10 6.04
CA GLU A 35 -5.62 -24.28 5.57
C GLU A 35 -6.55 -23.86 4.43
N ALA A 36 -6.51 -24.59 3.31
CA ALA A 36 -7.30 -24.24 2.12
C ALA A 36 -8.81 -24.24 2.41
N SER A 37 -9.54 -23.34 1.73
CA SER A 37 -11.01 -23.13 1.77
C SER A 37 -11.63 -22.26 2.88
N GLN A 38 -10.85 -21.63 3.75
CA GLN A 38 -11.43 -20.69 4.73
C GLN A 38 -11.74 -19.32 4.11
N ALA A 39 -12.96 -18.81 4.32
CA ALA A 39 -13.29 -17.43 4.03
C ALA A 39 -12.52 -16.52 4.99
N LEU A 40 -11.69 -15.63 4.45
CA LEU A 40 -10.83 -14.75 5.25
C LEU A 40 -11.21 -13.29 5.03
N ALA A 41 -10.97 -12.49 6.06
CA ALA A 41 -10.99 -11.04 6.01
C ALA A 41 -9.58 -10.52 6.30
N CYS A 42 -9.26 -9.39 5.65
CA CYS A 42 -8.05 -8.65 5.97
C CYS A 42 -8.46 -7.54 6.94
N VAL A 43 -7.78 -7.45 8.06
CA VAL A 43 -8.12 -6.50 9.13
C VAL A 43 -6.98 -5.53 9.28
N LEU A 44 -7.22 -4.27 8.94
CA LEU A 44 -6.23 -3.22 9.07
C LEU A 44 -6.46 -2.46 10.37
N VAL A 45 -5.40 -2.32 11.15
CA VAL A 45 -5.39 -1.59 12.41
C VAL A 45 -4.37 -0.45 12.31
N PRO A 46 -4.78 0.82 12.50
CA PRO A 46 -3.85 1.94 12.46
C PRO A 46 -2.96 1.94 13.71
N GLU A 47 -1.68 2.27 13.57
CA GLU A 47 -0.72 2.26 14.70
C GLU A 47 -0.88 3.45 15.67
N SER A 48 -1.55 4.56 15.27
CA SER A 48 -2.11 5.71 16.06
C SER A 48 -1.98 7.06 15.29
N ALA A 49 -2.69 8.19 15.55
CA ALA A 49 -3.61 8.62 16.61
C ALA A 49 -4.63 9.72 16.13
N TYR A 50 -5.92 9.40 16.04
CA TYR A 50 -7.12 10.22 16.40
C TYR A 50 -8.36 9.44 15.93
N GLY A 51 -8.99 8.67 16.83
CA GLY A 51 -10.13 7.79 16.48
C GLY A 51 -9.68 6.38 16.10
N GLY A 52 -9.41 5.55 17.12
CA GLY A 52 -9.10 4.13 16.97
C GLY A 52 -10.29 3.37 16.39
N GLY A 53 -10.25 3.10 15.09
CA GLY A 53 -11.17 2.20 14.41
C GLY A 53 -10.39 1.07 13.77
N ARG A 54 -10.85 -0.17 13.97
CA ARG A 54 -10.43 -1.30 13.14
C ARG A 54 -11.18 -1.20 11.81
N GLN A 55 -10.47 -1.25 10.70
CA GLN A 55 -11.10 -1.38 9.39
C GLN A 55 -11.00 -2.83 8.95
N SER A 56 -12.07 -3.59 9.17
CA SER A 56 -12.22 -4.92 8.56
C SER A 56 -12.60 -4.75 7.10
N VAL A 57 -11.76 -5.27 6.23
CA VAL A 57 -11.98 -5.27 4.79
C VAL A 57 -12.57 -6.62 4.40
N ALA A 58 -13.76 -6.60 3.82
CA ALA A 58 -14.49 -7.79 3.42
C ALA A 58 -13.92 -8.39 2.12
N GLY A 59 -13.76 -9.71 2.08
CA GLY A 59 -13.48 -10.47 0.86
C GLY A 59 -12.00 -10.68 0.53
N ALA A 60 -11.29 -11.45 1.36
CA ALA A 60 -9.98 -11.95 0.96
C ALA A 60 -10.14 -13.18 0.06
N THR A 61 -9.68 -13.10 -1.20
CA THR A 61 -9.67 -14.27 -2.09
C THR A 61 -8.33 -14.99 -1.96
N VAL A 62 -8.36 -16.27 -1.60
CA VAL A 62 -7.14 -17.09 -1.56
C VAL A 62 -6.78 -17.47 -2.99
N ILE A 63 -5.62 -16.98 -3.45
CA ILE A 63 -5.03 -17.28 -4.75
C ILE A 63 -3.87 -18.24 -4.49
N ALA A 64 -4.18 -19.43 -3.97
CA ALA A 64 -3.18 -20.44 -3.65
C ALA A 64 -3.81 -21.83 -3.61
N ASN A 65 -3.82 -22.50 -4.75
CA ASN A 65 -4.33 -23.87 -4.85
C ASN A 65 -3.17 -24.77 -5.28
N ALA A 66 -2.33 -25.10 -4.29
CA ALA A 66 -1.36 -26.20 -4.18
C ALA A 66 -0.16 -25.69 -3.37
N SER A 67 0.12 -26.24 -2.18
CA SER A 67 1.41 -25.96 -1.53
C SER A 67 2.04 -27.19 -0.90
N VAL A 68 3.28 -27.48 -1.32
CA VAL A 68 4.25 -28.38 -0.66
C VAL A 68 5.01 -27.62 0.45
N THR A 69 4.82 -26.30 0.58
CA THR A 69 5.60 -25.38 1.45
C THR A 69 4.78 -24.66 2.54
N GLY A 70 3.46 -24.89 2.66
CA GLY A 70 2.63 -24.33 3.73
C GLY A 70 2.40 -22.81 3.68
N ARG A 71 2.63 -22.18 2.52
CA ARG A 71 2.39 -20.76 2.26
C ARG A 71 1.27 -20.58 1.23
N ALA A 72 0.42 -19.60 1.47
CA ALA A 72 -0.66 -19.17 0.58
C ALA A 72 -0.56 -17.67 0.32
N THR A 73 -1.25 -17.18 -0.71
CA THR A 73 -1.41 -15.75 -0.94
C THR A 73 -2.88 -15.39 -1.01
N ALA A 74 -3.25 -14.34 -0.28
CA ALA A 74 -4.60 -13.79 -0.24
C ALA A 74 -4.59 -12.40 -0.89
N ALA A 75 -5.61 -12.10 -1.69
CA ALA A 75 -5.81 -10.75 -2.21
C ALA A 75 -6.88 -10.02 -1.40
N CYS A 76 -6.57 -8.80 -0.96
CA CYS A 76 -7.47 -7.91 -0.22
C CYS A 76 -7.71 -6.62 -1.02
N SER A 77 -8.95 -6.12 -1.06
CA SER A 77 -9.26 -4.84 -1.72
C SER A 77 -9.54 -3.77 -0.67
N VAL A 78 -8.63 -2.82 -0.48
CA VAL A 78 -8.74 -1.77 0.55
C VAL A 78 -9.23 -0.46 -0.05
N GLU A 79 -10.12 0.25 0.65
CA GLU A 79 -10.66 1.54 0.22
C GLU A 79 -10.63 2.55 1.37
N GLY A 80 -10.44 3.84 1.05
CA GLY A 80 -10.60 4.92 2.01
C GLY A 80 -9.58 4.93 3.15
N LEU A 81 -8.40 4.32 2.97
CA LEU A 81 -7.36 4.33 3.97
C LEU A 81 -6.82 5.75 4.20
N ARG A 82 -6.69 6.14 5.47
CA ARG A 82 -6.06 7.40 5.87
C ARG A 82 -4.53 7.27 5.86
N PRO A 83 -3.80 8.37 5.54
CA PRO A 83 -2.34 8.39 5.65
C PRO A 83 -1.87 7.97 7.05
N GLY A 84 -0.82 7.17 7.12
CA GLY A 84 -0.27 6.66 8.37
C GLY A 84 0.30 5.24 8.27
N ALA A 85 0.76 4.73 9.40
CA ALA A 85 1.20 3.35 9.55
C ALA A 85 0.03 2.45 9.97
N TRP A 86 -0.06 1.29 9.33
CA TRP A 86 -1.12 0.30 9.53
C TRP A 86 -0.51 -1.09 9.71
N ALA A 87 -1.09 -1.87 10.59
CA ALA A 87 -0.83 -3.29 10.76
C ALA A 87 -1.95 -4.10 10.10
N LEU A 88 -1.60 -4.94 9.12
CA LEU A 88 -2.53 -5.85 8.46
C LEU A 88 -2.50 -7.21 9.15
N PHE A 89 -3.66 -7.66 9.60
CA PHE A 89 -3.91 -8.98 10.15
C PHE A 89 -4.79 -9.79 9.21
N MET A 90 -4.66 -11.11 9.27
CA MET A 90 -5.64 -12.01 8.68
C MET A 90 -6.67 -12.40 9.74
N SER A 91 -7.92 -12.63 9.33
CA SER A 91 -8.97 -13.12 10.23
C SER A 91 -9.90 -14.11 9.51
N PRO A 92 -10.21 -15.27 10.10
CA PRO A 92 -11.16 -16.23 9.53
C PRO A 92 -12.63 -15.87 9.84
N ASN A 93 -12.86 -14.86 10.68
CA ASN A 93 -14.18 -14.54 11.23
C ASN A 93 -14.46 -13.02 11.25
N GLY A 94 -13.98 -12.31 10.22
CA GLY A 94 -14.33 -10.89 10.02
C GLY A 94 -13.67 -9.90 11.00
N GLY A 95 -12.67 -10.34 11.76
CA GLY A 95 -11.88 -9.52 12.68
C GLY A 95 -12.14 -9.73 14.16
N VAL A 96 -12.87 -10.78 14.52
CA VAL A 96 -13.03 -11.21 15.93
C VAL A 96 -11.72 -11.81 16.44
N GLU A 97 -11.17 -12.75 15.70
CA GLU A 97 -9.85 -13.34 15.93
C GLU A 97 -8.86 -12.87 14.87
N LEU A 98 -7.66 -12.52 15.30
CA LEU A 98 -6.59 -12.04 14.43
C LEU A 98 -5.45 -13.06 14.40
N SER A 99 -4.71 -13.08 13.29
CA SER A 99 -3.45 -13.79 13.16
C SER A 99 -2.45 -13.43 14.28
N ALA A 100 -1.54 -14.35 14.59
CA ALA A 100 -0.50 -14.18 15.60
C ALA A 100 0.40 -12.95 15.39
N GLY A 101 0.64 -12.62 14.12
CA GLY A 101 1.43 -11.47 13.68
C GLY A 101 0.66 -10.59 12.71
N SER A 102 1.32 -9.52 12.28
CA SER A 102 0.84 -8.57 11.28
C SER A 102 1.88 -8.31 10.21
N ALA A 103 1.42 -7.92 9.03
CA ALA A 103 2.26 -7.33 8.00
C ALA A 103 2.15 -5.79 8.06
N PRO A 104 3.27 -5.05 8.07
CA PRO A 104 3.23 -3.60 8.06
C PRO A 104 2.79 -3.08 6.69
N LEU A 105 1.92 -2.06 6.70
CA LEU A 105 1.47 -1.32 5.54
C LEU A 105 1.63 0.17 5.84
N ARG A 106 2.24 0.91 4.91
CA ARG A 106 2.30 2.36 5.00
C ARG A 106 1.40 3.00 3.96
N VAL A 107 0.53 3.88 4.42
CA VAL A 107 -0.35 4.67 3.56
C VAL A 107 0.22 6.08 3.49
N ARG A 108 0.74 6.47 2.32
CA ARG A 108 1.20 7.84 2.05
C ARG A 108 0.02 8.74 1.71
N GLN A 109 0.17 10.04 1.91
CA GLN A 109 -0.75 10.98 1.29
C GLN A 109 -0.57 10.96 -0.23
N ALA A 110 -1.66 11.05 -1.00
CA ALA A 110 -1.55 11.15 -2.45
C ALA A 110 -0.82 12.44 -2.84
N MET A 111 0.17 12.30 -3.73
CA MET A 111 0.85 13.44 -4.33
C MET A 111 -0.16 14.29 -5.11
N ARG A 112 -0.06 15.61 -4.99
CA ARG A 112 -0.87 16.54 -5.76
C ARG A 112 0.04 17.44 -6.56
N VAL A 113 -0.01 17.33 -7.88
CA VAL A 113 0.67 18.27 -8.79
C VAL A 113 -0.22 19.50 -8.97
N THR A 114 0.35 20.69 -8.84
CA THR A 114 -0.35 21.97 -9.01
C THR A 114 0.18 22.78 -10.19
N GLY A 115 1.40 22.50 -10.67
CA GLY A 115 1.97 23.17 -11.83
C GLY A 115 3.26 22.52 -12.29
N ILE A 116 3.65 22.83 -13.53
CA ILE A 116 4.88 22.35 -14.16
C ILE A 116 5.53 23.54 -14.84
N TRP A 117 6.86 23.65 -14.74
CA TRP A 117 7.63 24.67 -15.44
C TRP A 117 8.92 24.05 -16.03
N PRO A 118 9.31 24.39 -17.27
CA PRO A 118 8.52 25.17 -18.23
C PRO A 118 7.30 24.36 -18.73
N GLU A 119 6.25 25.04 -19.14
CA GLU A 119 5.04 24.39 -19.70
C GLU A 119 5.28 23.83 -21.12
N VAL A 120 6.28 24.37 -21.81
CA VAL A 120 6.69 23.96 -23.15
C VAL A 120 8.21 23.76 -23.15
N ALA A 121 8.64 22.63 -23.67
CA ALA A 121 10.05 22.27 -23.86
C ALA A 121 10.26 21.70 -25.26
N ALA A 122 11.49 21.71 -25.75
CA ALA A 122 11.82 21.12 -27.04
C ALA A 122 11.71 19.60 -26.98
N ASP A 123 11.17 18.99 -28.04
CA ASP A 123 11.07 17.52 -28.18
C ASP A 123 12.45 16.84 -28.20
N SER A 124 13.52 17.58 -28.46
CA SER A 124 14.90 17.12 -28.32
C SER A 124 15.30 16.78 -26.88
N GLY A 125 14.46 17.12 -25.89
CA GLY A 125 14.69 16.86 -24.47
C GLY A 125 15.70 17.82 -23.81
N GLY A 126 16.13 17.47 -22.60
CA GLY A 126 17.18 18.18 -21.86
C GLY A 126 16.72 19.39 -21.04
N ALA A 127 15.44 19.74 -21.08
CA ALA A 127 14.87 20.78 -20.23
C ALA A 127 14.77 20.28 -18.79
N ALA A 128 15.27 21.07 -17.83
CA ALA A 128 15.03 20.82 -16.42
C ALA A 128 13.58 21.19 -16.08
N ILE A 129 12.77 20.18 -15.79
CA ILE A 129 11.35 20.35 -15.47
C ILE A 129 11.20 20.46 -13.95
N ALA A 130 10.69 21.58 -13.47
CA ALA A 130 10.24 21.78 -12.11
C ALA A 130 8.76 21.42 -12.01
N VAL A 131 8.41 20.55 -11.06
CA VAL A 131 7.03 20.15 -10.77
C VAL A 131 6.67 20.71 -9.41
N ALA A 132 5.73 21.63 -9.37
CA ALA A 132 5.17 22.19 -8.15
C ALA A 132 3.98 21.37 -7.67
N GLY A 133 3.81 21.25 -6.36
CA GLY A 133 2.73 20.46 -5.80
C GLY A 133 2.69 20.37 -4.29
N ALA A 134 2.16 19.26 -3.79
CA ALA A 134 2.07 18.94 -2.38
C ALA A 134 2.23 17.43 -2.16
N HIS A 135 2.67 17.09 -0.96
CA HIS A 135 2.83 15.70 -0.47
C HIS A 135 3.86 14.89 -1.26
N PHE A 136 4.85 15.57 -1.83
CA PHE A 136 6.02 14.88 -2.34
C PHE A 136 6.85 14.33 -1.17
N GLU A 137 7.37 13.14 -1.34
CA GLU A 137 8.24 12.49 -0.36
C GLU A 137 9.51 12.04 -1.08
N GLN A 138 10.62 11.96 -0.34
CA GLN A 138 11.84 11.39 -0.88
C GLN A 138 11.63 9.88 -1.13
N ASP A 139 11.49 9.50 -2.39
CA ASP A 139 11.29 8.12 -2.82
C ASP A 139 11.97 7.89 -4.17
N ALA A 140 12.92 6.93 -4.20
CA ALA A 140 13.70 6.58 -5.37
C ALA A 140 12.87 5.98 -6.52
N SER A 141 11.63 5.54 -6.23
CA SER A 141 10.68 5.07 -7.24
C SER A 141 9.88 6.20 -7.90
N THR A 142 10.00 7.44 -7.40
CA THR A 142 9.33 8.60 -8.02
C THR A 142 9.96 8.91 -9.37
N SER A 143 9.11 9.00 -10.39
CA SER A 143 9.53 9.26 -11.76
C SER A 143 8.60 10.26 -12.44
N CYS A 144 9.12 10.96 -13.44
CA CYS A 144 8.34 11.75 -14.37
C CYS A 144 8.21 11.00 -15.69
N ILE A 145 7.05 11.11 -16.32
CA ILE A 145 6.82 10.65 -17.68
C ILE A 145 6.40 11.86 -18.50
N VAL A 146 7.26 12.31 -19.41
CA VAL A 146 7.01 13.49 -20.27
C VAL A 146 7.21 13.05 -21.71
N GLY A 147 6.18 13.23 -22.55
CA GLY A 147 6.22 12.75 -23.94
C GLY A 147 6.45 11.25 -24.10
N GLY A 148 6.13 10.44 -23.08
CA GLY A 148 6.40 9.00 -23.05
C GLY A 148 7.82 8.62 -22.60
N VAL A 149 8.69 9.59 -22.34
CA VAL A 149 10.05 9.37 -21.82
C VAL A 149 10.00 9.33 -20.29
N LEU A 150 10.51 8.24 -19.72
CA LEU A 150 10.63 8.05 -18.28
C LEU A 150 11.94 8.64 -17.76
N SER A 151 11.85 9.51 -16.76
CA SER A 151 13.01 10.08 -16.06
C SER A 151 12.88 9.90 -14.55
N ALA A 152 14.00 9.75 -13.83
CA ALA A 152 13.98 9.81 -12.38
C ALA A 152 13.59 11.21 -11.90
N ALA A 153 12.74 11.29 -10.87
CA ALA A 153 12.43 12.55 -10.21
C ALA A 153 13.44 12.79 -9.06
N VAL A 154 13.95 14.01 -8.99
CA VAL A 154 14.78 14.51 -7.90
C VAL A 154 13.87 15.21 -6.90
N PHE A 155 13.81 14.68 -5.67
CA PHE A 155 13.11 15.32 -4.58
C PHE A 155 13.84 16.60 -4.14
N VAL A 156 13.15 17.74 -4.19
CA VAL A 156 13.67 19.02 -3.69
C VAL A 156 13.01 19.37 -2.36
N SER A 157 11.68 19.32 -2.31
CA SER A 157 10.90 19.57 -1.10
C SER A 157 9.54 18.86 -1.18
N PRO A 158 8.74 18.83 -0.10
CA PRO A 158 7.37 18.33 -0.16
C PRO A 158 6.44 19.05 -1.16
N GLN A 159 6.91 20.17 -1.75
CA GLN A 159 6.18 20.98 -2.72
C GLN A 159 6.89 21.11 -4.08
N GLU A 160 8.09 20.56 -4.24
CA GLU A 160 8.86 20.63 -5.50
C GLU A 160 9.58 19.31 -5.81
N LEU A 161 9.37 18.80 -7.03
CA LEU A 161 10.18 17.77 -7.67
C LEU A 161 10.89 18.36 -8.89
N ARG A 162 12.03 17.78 -9.28
CA ARG A 162 12.74 18.12 -10.51
C ARG A 162 12.96 16.90 -11.39
N CYS A 163 12.72 17.04 -12.67
CA CYS A 163 12.89 16.00 -13.68
C CYS A 163 13.74 16.52 -14.85
N ARG A 164 14.24 15.62 -15.69
CA ARG A 164 15.11 15.93 -16.83
C ARG A 164 14.73 15.08 -18.02
#